data_AF-A0A2E6KYF4-F1
#
_entry.id   AF-A0A2E6KYF4-F1
#
_cell.length_a   1.000
_cell.length_b   1.000
_cell.length_c   1.000
_cell.angle_alpha   90.00
_cell.angle_beta   90.00
_cell.angle_gamma   90.00
#
_symmetry.space_group_name_H-M   'P 1'
#
loop_
_entity.id
_entity.type
_entity.pdbx_description
1 polymer ?
#
loop_
_entity_poly.entity_id
_entity_poly.type
_entity_poly.pdbx_seq_one_letter_code
_entity_poly.pdbx_strand_id
1 'polypeptide(L)'
;MKATKVAIFTTLLIVLGSIPGCIFDPVEFDKCEDEDNCLTIAFETKEEYKNADENPQKLADRLEELMGIEVEIYTVSGPAATIAALEYGNADIGFLDGGAAWLSIETRGFEIAAAEQKGDGRPYYNAVAWVHTDSDMANADRAGEDPYALMAGKISCHTSPLGSSGMLLPMGWMISEGYVQVVGDVNNMDSLYETVRAHFSEDSSIPDSGTLYRGYGGSLRCLAEHTLGDATDYISFAKDPTVPDYCGDDPRSWCFDGDFDSTDDFYPLGGYNETTGEINSFGKAPSHPIMYNPTYFTPGDVELLRSAFETMNGNDDDLTILEDVLGTPGITITDTESHIGDYGNAIEDVPGIAAYLNDKVNKTTSDDSGSNTILYAGGAVAALALVTGAIFIRNSNSNKNIETESEDVSDQS
;
A
#
# COMPACT_ATOMS: atom_id res chain seq x y z
N MET A 1 -5.00 -66.90 -11.04
CA MET A 1 -3.74 -66.14 -10.97
C MET A 1 -3.85 -64.68 -11.40
N LYS A 2 -4.60 -64.29 -12.45
CA LYS A 2 -4.77 -62.87 -12.82
C LYS A 2 -5.65 -62.07 -11.84
N ALA A 3 -6.78 -62.63 -11.39
CA ALA A 3 -7.70 -61.94 -10.48
C ALA A 3 -7.08 -61.63 -9.10
N THR A 4 -6.27 -62.55 -8.56
CA THR A 4 -5.58 -62.37 -7.27
C THR A 4 -4.51 -61.29 -7.32
N LYS A 5 -3.85 -61.08 -8.47
CA LYS A 5 -2.85 -60.02 -8.65
C LYS A 5 -3.49 -58.64 -8.79
N VAL A 6 -4.67 -58.55 -9.40
CA VAL A 6 -5.44 -57.29 -9.51
C VAL A 6 -5.95 -56.87 -8.14
N ALA A 7 -6.51 -57.81 -7.36
CA ALA A 7 -7.00 -57.51 -6.01
C ALA A 7 -5.88 -56.99 -5.08
N ILE A 8 -4.68 -57.60 -5.11
CA ILE A 8 -3.55 -57.15 -4.29
C ILE A 8 -3.06 -55.75 -4.70
N PHE A 9 -3.09 -55.43 -6.00
CA PHE A 9 -2.65 -54.12 -6.50
C PHE A 9 -3.64 -53.00 -6.14
N THR A 10 -4.95 -53.28 -6.17
CA THR A 10 -5.99 -52.31 -5.80
C THR A 10 -6.00 -52.04 -4.30
N THR A 11 -5.76 -53.04 -3.46
CA THR A 11 -5.65 -52.83 -2.00
C THR A 11 -4.40 -52.03 -1.62
N LEU A 12 -3.28 -52.21 -2.34
CA LEU A 12 -2.05 -51.44 -2.10
C LEU A 12 -2.21 -49.95 -2.45
N LEU A 13 -2.95 -49.64 -3.53
CA LEU A 13 -3.24 -48.27 -3.98
C LEU A 13 -4.17 -47.51 -3.04
N ILE A 14 -5.13 -48.20 -2.40
CA ILE A 14 -6.04 -47.59 -1.42
C ILE A 14 -5.31 -47.32 -0.10
N VAL A 15 -4.36 -48.17 0.30
CA VAL A 15 -3.54 -47.96 1.52
C VAL A 15 -2.54 -46.81 1.32
N LEU A 16 -2.04 -46.59 0.10
CA LEU A 16 -1.20 -45.44 -0.25
C LEU A 16 -1.99 -44.12 -0.38
N GLY A 17 -3.31 -44.19 -0.62
CA GLY A 17 -4.20 -43.02 -0.68
C GLY A 17 -4.78 -42.60 0.68
N SER A 18 -4.51 -43.35 1.76
CA SER A 18 -4.93 -43.04 3.13
C SER A 18 -3.83 -42.38 3.97
N ILE A 19 -2.77 -41.90 3.35
CA ILE A 19 -1.89 -40.91 3.94
C ILE A 19 -2.52 -39.55 3.59
N PRO A 20 -3.31 -38.90 4.47
CA PRO A 20 -3.60 -37.49 4.28
C PRO A 20 -2.27 -36.78 4.07
N GLY A 21 -2.18 -35.88 3.09
CA GLY A 21 -0.96 -35.27 2.60
C GLY A 21 -0.18 -34.45 3.64
N CYS A 22 0.40 -35.12 4.64
CA CYS A 22 1.37 -34.58 5.58
C CYS A 22 2.76 -35.01 5.10
N ILE A 23 3.24 -34.37 4.03
CA ILE A 23 4.67 -34.36 3.66
C ILE A 23 5.32 -33.02 4.08
N PHE A 24 4.54 -32.12 4.65
CA PHE A 24 5.01 -30.86 5.22
C PHE A 24 4.57 -30.83 6.68
N ASP A 25 5.53 -30.83 7.60
CA ASP A 25 5.25 -30.48 8.99
C ASP A 25 4.73 -29.03 8.97
N PRO A 26 3.53 -28.75 9.52
CA PRO A 26 3.07 -27.38 9.63
C PRO A 26 4.08 -26.59 10.46
N VAL A 27 4.41 -25.38 10.03
CA VAL A 27 5.23 -24.47 10.84
C VAL A 27 4.44 -24.15 12.10
N GLU A 28 4.88 -24.69 13.23
CA GLU A 28 4.36 -24.35 14.56
C GLU A 28 5.16 -23.17 15.11
N PHE A 29 4.44 -22.18 15.65
CA PHE A 29 5.02 -21.01 16.31
C PHE A 29 4.92 -21.16 17.82
N ASP A 30 5.87 -20.56 18.53
CA ASP A 30 5.84 -20.55 19.99
C ASP A 30 4.64 -19.73 20.48
N LYS A 31 4.11 -20.15 21.64
CA LYS A 31 2.91 -19.58 22.25
C LYS A 31 3.24 -19.07 23.63
N CYS A 32 2.68 -17.90 23.96
CA CYS A 32 2.86 -17.32 25.28
C CYS A 32 2.22 -18.19 26.37
N GLU A 33 2.88 -18.33 27.51
CA GLU A 33 2.33 -18.97 28.71
C GLU A 33 1.40 -18.01 29.48
N ASP A 34 1.71 -16.70 29.48
CA ASP A 34 0.92 -15.64 30.13
C ASP A 34 0.35 -14.67 29.10
N GLU A 35 -0.91 -14.89 28.71
CA GLU A 35 -1.61 -14.05 27.72
C GLU A 35 -1.73 -12.57 28.15
N ASP A 36 -1.67 -12.26 29.46
CA ASP A 36 -1.76 -10.88 29.96
C ASP A 36 -0.41 -10.13 29.91
N ASN A 37 0.70 -10.82 29.59
CA ASN A 37 2.06 -10.26 29.51
C ASN A 37 2.80 -10.81 28.27
N CYS A 38 2.16 -10.67 27.12
CA CYS A 38 2.61 -11.19 25.84
C CYS A 38 2.43 -10.13 24.75
N LEU A 39 3.35 -10.08 23.78
CA LEU A 39 3.15 -9.37 22.52
C LEU A 39 2.68 -10.37 21.45
N THR A 40 1.48 -10.17 20.93
CA THR A 40 0.94 -10.99 19.84
C THR A 40 1.04 -10.25 18.51
N ILE A 41 1.80 -10.83 17.56
CA ILE A 41 2.04 -10.23 16.23
C ILE A 41 1.15 -10.91 15.20
N ALA A 42 0.20 -10.16 14.61
CA ALA A 42 -0.53 -10.60 13.43
C ALA A 42 0.41 -10.63 12.21
N PHE A 43 0.69 -11.83 11.70
CA PHE A 43 1.63 -12.05 10.61
C PHE A 43 1.02 -12.87 9.47
N GLU A 44 1.10 -12.37 8.24
CA GLU A 44 0.48 -13.01 7.08
C GLU A 44 1.18 -14.34 6.72
N THR A 45 0.41 -15.41 6.56
CA THR A 45 0.95 -16.72 6.20
C THR A 45 1.38 -16.75 4.74
N LYS A 46 2.65 -17.07 4.50
CA LYS A 46 3.10 -17.57 3.19
C LYS A 46 2.80 -19.06 3.11
N GLU A 47 2.22 -19.55 2.00
CA GLU A 47 1.73 -20.94 1.85
C GLU A 47 2.74 -22.01 2.28
N GLU A 48 4.04 -21.74 2.16
CA GLU A 48 5.12 -22.48 2.82
C GLU A 48 6.26 -21.47 3.07
N TYR A 49 6.73 -21.30 4.32
CA TYR A 49 8.02 -20.66 4.58
C TYR A 49 9.11 -21.61 4.06
N LYS A 50 9.35 -21.58 2.74
CA LYS A 50 10.28 -22.50 2.05
C LYS A 50 11.73 -22.29 2.47
N ASN A 51 12.02 -21.11 3.01
CA ASN A 51 13.30 -20.76 3.59
C ASN A 51 13.12 -20.58 5.11
N ALA A 52 13.96 -21.25 5.91
CA ALA A 52 14.00 -21.07 7.36
C ALA A 52 14.34 -19.62 7.73
N ASP A 53 14.97 -18.90 6.80
CA ASP A 53 15.33 -17.51 7.04
C ASP A 53 14.14 -16.56 7.07
N GLU A 54 13.09 -16.82 6.30
CA GLU A 54 11.87 -16.00 6.25
C GLU A 54 10.89 -16.31 7.40
N ASN A 55 11.27 -17.14 8.38
CA ASN A 55 10.41 -17.55 9.46
C ASN A 55 10.15 -16.38 10.43
N PRO A 56 8.89 -15.91 10.62
CA PRO A 56 8.60 -14.79 11.50
C PRO A 56 8.90 -15.06 12.98
N GLN A 57 9.11 -16.33 13.38
CA GLN A 57 9.59 -16.67 14.72
C GLN A 57 10.94 -15.99 15.03
N LYS A 58 11.82 -15.77 14.03
CA LYS A 58 13.08 -15.04 14.26
C LYS A 58 12.86 -13.61 14.78
N LEU A 59 11.84 -12.94 14.24
CA LEU A 59 11.47 -11.60 14.70
C LEU A 59 10.86 -11.66 16.10
N ALA A 60 9.98 -12.63 16.35
CA ALA A 60 9.39 -12.84 17.66
C ALA A 60 10.45 -13.10 18.75
N ASP A 61 11.36 -14.05 18.52
CA ASP A 61 12.44 -14.40 19.45
C ASP A 61 13.32 -13.18 19.79
N ARG A 62 13.61 -12.36 18.78
CA ARG A 62 14.45 -11.17 18.98
C ARG A 62 13.71 -10.07 19.73
N LEU A 63 12.43 -9.85 19.43
CA LEU A 63 11.60 -8.91 20.19
C LEU A 63 11.40 -9.38 21.63
N GLU A 64 11.25 -10.68 21.88
CA GLU A 64 11.18 -11.26 23.22
C GLU A 64 12.42 -10.93 24.04
N GLU A 65 13.62 -11.13 23.46
CA GLU A 65 14.88 -10.80 24.12
C GLU A 65 14.98 -9.31 24.48
N LEU A 66 14.59 -8.43 23.56
CA LEU A 66 14.74 -6.98 23.70
C LEU A 66 13.69 -6.36 24.62
N MET A 67 12.46 -6.86 24.57
CA MET A 67 11.33 -6.34 25.35
C MET A 67 11.25 -6.99 26.74
N GLY A 68 11.78 -8.20 26.90
CA GLY A 68 11.73 -8.95 28.16
C GLY A 68 10.33 -9.49 28.49
N ILE A 69 9.47 -9.66 27.48
CA ILE A 69 8.14 -10.27 27.54
C ILE A 69 8.05 -11.33 26.45
N GLU A 70 7.18 -12.31 26.61
CA GLU A 70 6.96 -13.34 25.59
C GLU A 70 6.37 -12.73 24.32
N VAL A 71 6.74 -13.28 23.15
CA VAL A 71 6.22 -12.81 21.86
C VAL A 71 5.69 -13.99 21.07
N GLU A 72 4.45 -13.93 20.63
CA GLU A 72 3.84 -14.97 19.79
C GLU A 72 3.40 -14.48 18.41
N ILE A 73 3.43 -15.39 17.45
CA ILE A 73 2.91 -15.15 16.10
C ILE A 73 1.44 -15.60 16.03
N TYR A 74 0.58 -14.66 15.65
CA TYR A 74 -0.81 -14.92 15.26
C TYR A 74 -0.93 -14.90 13.74
N THR A 75 -1.21 -16.05 13.15
CA THR A 75 -1.25 -16.20 11.69
C THR A 75 -2.53 -15.63 11.10
N VAL A 76 -2.39 -14.83 10.04
CA VAL A 76 -3.51 -14.22 9.33
C VAL A 76 -3.42 -14.47 7.82
N SER A 77 -4.56 -14.47 7.14
CA SER A 77 -4.64 -14.75 5.69
C SER A 77 -4.51 -13.50 4.80
N GLY A 78 -4.15 -12.35 5.37
CA GLY A 78 -4.01 -11.09 4.65
C GLY A 78 -4.47 -9.85 5.43
N PRO A 79 -4.52 -8.68 4.76
CA PRO A 79 -4.80 -7.40 5.41
C PRO A 79 -6.13 -7.35 6.17
N ALA A 80 -7.22 -7.91 5.60
CA ALA A 80 -8.52 -7.91 6.27
C ALA A 80 -8.53 -8.73 7.57
N ALA A 81 -7.84 -9.88 7.57
CA ALA A 81 -7.70 -10.73 8.76
C ALA A 81 -6.78 -10.09 9.81
N THR A 82 -5.72 -9.40 9.36
CA THR A 82 -4.84 -8.59 10.23
C THR A 82 -5.64 -7.50 10.95
N ILE A 83 -6.45 -6.76 10.21
CA ILE A 83 -7.32 -5.71 10.75
C ILE A 83 -8.30 -6.28 11.79
N ALA A 84 -8.95 -7.41 11.48
CA ALA A 84 -9.86 -8.07 12.41
C ALA A 84 -9.14 -8.56 13.68
N ALA A 85 -7.92 -9.10 13.55
CA ALA A 85 -7.12 -9.53 14.69
C ALA A 85 -6.83 -8.37 15.65
N LEU A 86 -6.44 -7.20 15.13
CA LEU A 86 -6.23 -5.98 15.91
C LEU A 86 -7.54 -5.39 16.47
N GLU A 87 -8.63 -5.47 15.71
CA GLU A 87 -9.93 -4.90 16.09
C GLU A 87 -10.53 -5.62 17.30
N TYR A 88 -10.36 -6.95 17.35
CA TYR A 88 -10.92 -7.80 18.40
C TYR A 88 -9.91 -8.16 19.51
N GLY A 89 -8.68 -7.63 19.46
CA GLY A 89 -7.65 -7.90 20.46
C GLY A 89 -7.09 -9.32 20.41
N ASN A 90 -7.14 -9.99 19.25
CA ASN A 90 -6.44 -11.27 19.03
C ASN A 90 -4.97 -11.05 18.65
N ALA A 91 -4.58 -9.81 18.35
CA ALA A 91 -3.20 -9.40 18.14
C ALA A 91 -3.01 -7.96 18.63
N ASP A 92 -1.79 -7.64 19.05
CA ASP A 92 -1.39 -6.33 19.54
C ASP A 92 -0.89 -5.43 18.41
N ILE A 93 -0.11 -6.03 17.50
CA ILE A 93 0.44 -5.36 16.34
C ILE A 93 0.24 -6.15 15.05
N GLY A 94 0.22 -5.45 13.92
CA GLY A 94 0.13 -6.07 12.60
C GLY A 94 0.70 -5.16 11.51
N PHE A 95 1.19 -5.77 10.44
CA PHE A 95 1.74 -5.06 9.29
C PHE A 95 0.66 -4.88 8.22
N LEU A 96 0.46 -3.64 7.74
CA LEU A 96 -0.54 -3.35 6.70
C LEU A 96 0.09 -2.59 5.53
N ASP A 97 -0.51 -2.68 4.34
CA ASP A 97 -0.19 -1.76 3.26
C ASP A 97 -0.78 -0.36 3.53
N GLY A 98 -0.29 0.67 2.85
CA GLY A 98 -0.72 2.05 3.07
C GLY A 98 -2.22 2.28 2.93
N GLY A 99 -2.90 1.58 2.01
CA GLY A 99 -4.34 1.70 1.83
C GLY A 99 -5.12 1.06 2.99
N ALA A 100 -4.74 -0.15 3.38
CA ALA A 100 -5.33 -0.85 4.52
C ALA A 100 -5.07 -0.14 5.86
N ALA A 101 -3.87 0.43 6.03
CA ALA A 101 -3.49 1.22 7.20
C ALA A 101 -4.35 2.48 7.32
N TRP A 102 -4.39 3.30 6.26
CA TRP A 102 -5.19 4.53 6.24
C TRP A 102 -6.66 4.23 6.55
N LEU A 103 -7.22 3.20 5.92
CA LEU A 103 -8.60 2.78 6.16
C LEU A 103 -8.86 2.43 7.64
N SER A 104 -7.91 1.75 8.27
CA SER A 104 -8.04 1.29 9.65
C SER A 104 -7.91 2.42 10.66
N ILE A 105 -7.06 3.42 10.38
CA ILE A 105 -6.99 4.66 11.16
C ILE A 105 -8.34 5.38 11.11
N GLU A 106 -8.85 5.63 9.90
CA GLU A 106 -10.08 6.41 9.71
C GLU A 106 -11.33 5.74 10.31
N THR A 107 -11.39 4.41 10.27
CA THR A 107 -12.64 3.68 10.62
C THR A 107 -12.62 2.95 11.94
N ARG A 108 -11.43 2.65 12.47
CA ARG A 108 -11.27 1.88 13.72
C ARG A 108 -10.45 2.63 14.76
N GLY A 109 -9.84 3.77 14.41
CA GLY A 109 -8.98 4.52 15.33
C GLY A 109 -7.68 3.78 15.65
N PHE A 110 -7.19 2.94 14.73
CA PHE A 110 -5.87 2.35 14.86
C PHE A 110 -4.78 3.42 14.74
N GLU A 111 -3.59 3.11 15.24
CA GLU A 111 -2.45 4.01 15.24
C GLU A 111 -1.19 3.30 14.72
N ILE A 112 -0.19 4.10 14.33
CA ILE A 112 1.09 3.62 13.79
C ILE A 112 2.17 3.70 14.87
N ALA A 113 2.84 2.58 15.13
CA ALA A 113 3.99 2.52 16.02
C ALA A 113 5.31 2.80 15.30
N ALA A 114 5.46 2.29 14.08
CA ALA A 114 6.66 2.42 13.26
C ALA A 114 6.34 2.04 11.81
N ALA A 115 7.29 2.17 10.89
CA ALA A 115 7.10 1.79 9.50
C ALA A 115 8.37 1.23 8.85
N GLU A 116 8.20 0.32 7.90
CA GLU A 116 9.30 -0.26 7.14
C GLU A 116 10.11 0.79 6.39
N GLN A 117 11.44 0.65 6.36
CA GLN A 117 12.30 1.46 5.52
C GLN A 117 12.38 0.90 4.10
N LYS A 118 12.72 1.79 3.16
CA LYS A 118 13.07 1.44 1.79
C LYS A 118 14.58 1.35 1.66
N GLY A 119 15.09 0.94 0.50
CA GLY A 119 16.53 0.70 0.29
C GLY A 119 17.46 1.87 0.63
N ASP A 120 16.91 3.09 0.68
CA ASP A 120 17.60 4.33 1.04
C ASP A 120 17.28 4.84 2.45
N GLY A 121 16.60 4.03 3.28
CA GLY A 121 16.22 4.34 4.66
C GLY A 121 14.92 5.14 4.81
N ARG A 122 14.29 5.60 3.73
CA ARG A 122 13.04 6.38 3.85
C ARG A 122 11.84 5.48 4.17
N PRO A 123 10.86 5.92 4.98
CA PRO A 123 9.63 5.17 5.23
C PRO A 123 8.52 5.47 4.18
N TYR A 124 8.89 5.87 2.97
CA TYR A 124 7.92 6.19 1.92
C TYR A 124 8.58 6.10 0.55
N TYR A 125 7.74 6.06 -0.48
CA TYR A 125 8.16 6.26 -1.86
C TYR A 125 7.57 7.57 -2.39
N ASN A 126 8.28 8.22 -3.30
CA ASN A 126 7.71 9.34 -4.05
C ASN A 126 6.92 8.80 -5.24
N ALA A 127 5.69 9.27 -5.42
CA ALA A 127 4.90 8.98 -6.61
C ALA A 127 5.34 9.89 -7.77
N VAL A 128 5.78 9.31 -8.87
CA VAL A 128 6.42 10.04 -9.97
C VAL A 128 5.86 9.63 -11.32
N ALA A 129 5.96 10.54 -12.30
CA ALA A 129 5.71 10.26 -13.71
C ALA A 129 7.04 10.10 -14.42
N TRP A 130 7.32 8.89 -14.88
CA TRP A 130 8.44 8.58 -15.76
C TRP A 130 8.03 8.81 -17.21
N VAL A 131 8.84 9.55 -17.96
CA VAL A 131 8.65 9.81 -19.38
C VAL A 131 9.96 9.60 -20.12
N HIS A 132 9.91 9.51 -21.44
CA HIS A 132 11.12 9.56 -22.25
C HIS A 132 11.79 10.94 -22.15
N THR A 133 13.12 10.97 -22.07
CA THR A 133 13.93 12.18 -21.87
C THR A 133 13.71 13.24 -22.95
N ASP A 134 13.37 12.84 -24.18
CA ASP A 134 13.10 13.72 -25.31
C ASP A 134 11.63 14.17 -25.43
N SER A 135 10.75 13.74 -24.52
CA SER A 135 9.33 14.14 -24.53
C SER A 135 9.16 15.66 -24.36
N ASP A 136 8.06 16.19 -24.90
CA ASP A 136 7.64 17.57 -24.67
C ASP A 136 7.48 17.88 -23.17
N MET A 137 6.96 16.92 -22.40
CA MET A 137 6.86 16.97 -20.94
C MET A 137 8.23 17.13 -20.26
N ALA A 138 9.21 16.28 -20.60
CA ALA A 138 10.56 16.38 -20.02
C ALA A 138 11.25 17.69 -20.38
N ASN A 139 11.06 18.17 -21.62
CA ASN A 139 11.63 19.43 -22.07
C ASN A 139 11.01 20.65 -21.38
N ALA A 140 9.69 20.65 -21.16
CA ALA A 140 8.99 21.69 -20.42
C ALA A 140 9.46 21.77 -18.96
N ASP A 141 9.55 20.61 -18.28
CA ASP A 141 10.00 20.52 -16.89
C ASP A 141 11.42 21.10 -16.71
N ARG A 142 12.36 20.72 -17.59
CA ARG A 142 13.73 21.29 -17.58
C ARG A 142 13.79 22.78 -17.88
N ALA A 143 12.85 23.29 -18.66
CA ALA A 143 12.72 24.71 -18.94
C ALA A 143 12.08 25.50 -17.78
N GLY A 144 11.59 24.82 -16.75
CA GLY A 144 10.80 25.43 -15.67
C GLY A 144 9.40 25.85 -16.14
N GLU A 145 8.92 25.27 -17.24
CA GLU A 145 7.55 25.37 -17.72
C GLU A 145 6.70 24.26 -17.08
N ASP A 146 5.39 24.31 -17.25
CA ASP A 146 4.46 23.33 -16.67
C ASP A 146 4.39 22.06 -17.54
N PRO A 147 4.96 20.91 -17.10
CA PRO A 147 4.94 19.68 -17.88
C PRO A 147 3.61 18.93 -17.76
N TYR A 148 2.83 19.18 -16.69
CA TYR A 148 1.63 18.41 -16.38
C TYR A 148 0.48 18.79 -17.32
N ALA A 149 0.41 20.05 -17.76
CA ALA A 149 -0.52 20.48 -18.80
C ALA A 149 -0.32 19.75 -20.16
N LEU A 150 0.86 19.19 -20.41
CA LEU A 150 1.19 18.47 -21.65
C LEU A 150 0.82 16.97 -21.60
N MET A 151 0.35 16.48 -20.45
CA MET A 151 -0.04 15.08 -20.27
C MET A 151 -1.38 14.74 -20.97
N ALA A 152 -2.21 15.73 -21.25
CA ALA A 152 -3.49 15.52 -21.91
C ALA A 152 -3.29 14.94 -23.32
N GLY A 153 -3.99 13.85 -23.64
CA GLY A 153 -3.86 13.16 -24.92
C GLY A 153 -2.72 12.12 -24.98
N LYS A 154 -1.86 12.03 -23.96
CA LYS A 154 -0.76 11.05 -23.89
C LYS A 154 -1.26 9.67 -23.47
N ILE A 155 -0.48 8.63 -23.67
CA ILE A 155 -0.81 7.27 -23.21
C ILE A 155 -0.24 7.07 -21.80
N SER A 156 -1.10 6.87 -20.80
CA SER A 156 -0.65 6.58 -19.45
C SER A 156 -0.54 5.08 -19.17
N CYS A 157 0.50 4.71 -18.44
CA CYS A 157 0.76 3.40 -17.91
C CYS A 157 0.65 3.47 -16.38
N HIS A 158 -0.28 2.71 -15.82
CA HIS A 158 -0.54 2.66 -14.39
C HIS A 158 -0.11 1.32 -13.80
N THR A 159 0.27 1.32 -12.53
CA THR A 159 0.69 0.08 -11.85
C THR A 159 -0.46 -0.88 -11.59
N SER A 160 -1.64 -0.34 -11.25
CA SER A 160 -2.88 -1.09 -10.99
C SER A 160 -4.04 -0.10 -10.80
N PRO A 161 -5.30 -0.55 -10.83
CA PRO A 161 -6.44 0.35 -10.69
C PRO A 161 -6.51 1.18 -9.41
N LEU A 162 -5.91 0.71 -8.30
CA LEU A 162 -5.92 1.40 -7.01
C LEU A 162 -4.52 1.51 -6.40
N GLY A 163 -3.48 1.48 -7.23
CA GLY A 163 -2.11 1.58 -6.76
C GLY A 163 -1.79 2.98 -6.24
N SER A 164 -1.17 3.08 -5.05
CA SER A 164 -0.87 4.37 -4.42
C SER A 164 -0.07 5.31 -5.32
N SER A 165 1.17 4.93 -5.68
CA SER A 165 2.04 5.79 -6.51
C SER A 165 1.71 5.77 -8.00
N GLY A 166 0.98 4.75 -8.47
CA GLY A 166 0.71 4.56 -9.90
C GLY A 166 -0.68 4.97 -10.35
N MET A 167 -1.56 5.37 -9.43
CA MET A 167 -2.92 5.79 -9.75
C MET A 167 -3.43 6.84 -8.76
N LEU A 168 -3.53 6.50 -7.47
CA LEU A 168 -4.28 7.33 -6.51
C LEU A 168 -3.61 8.69 -6.27
N LEU A 169 -2.31 8.72 -5.98
CA LEU A 169 -1.57 9.96 -5.77
C LEU A 169 -1.48 10.83 -7.03
N PRO A 170 -1.04 10.32 -8.21
CA PRO A 170 -0.98 11.16 -9.40
C PRO A 170 -2.37 11.68 -9.80
N MET A 171 -3.41 10.84 -9.80
CA MET A 171 -4.76 11.29 -10.17
C MET A 171 -5.34 12.25 -9.14
N GLY A 172 -5.21 11.96 -7.84
CA GLY A 172 -5.67 12.83 -6.77
C GLY A 172 -5.04 14.21 -6.87
N TRP A 173 -3.71 14.27 -7.01
CA TRP A 173 -2.98 15.53 -7.20
C TRP A 173 -3.43 16.27 -8.47
N MET A 174 -3.47 15.61 -9.63
CA MET A 174 -3.85 16.27 -10.89
C MET A 174 -5.30 16.77 -10.91
N ILE A 175 -6.22 16.08 -10.22
CA ILE A 175 -7.61 16.53 -10.08
C ILE A 175 -7.66 17.76 -9.15
N SER A 176 -6.96 17.70 -8.01
CA SER A 176 -6.95 18.79 -7.03
C SER A 176 -6.35 20.08 -7.61
N GLU A 177 -5.26 19.97 -8.37
CA GLU A 177 -4.61 21.08 -9.07
C GLU A 177 -5.36 21.52 -10.34
N GLY A 178 -6.41 20.80 -10.75
CA GLY A 178 -7.28 21.18 -11.86
C GLY A 178 -6.78 20.81 -13.26
N TYR A 179 -5.73 19.99 -13.37
CA TYR A 179 -5.27 19.44 -14.65
C TYR A 179 -6.26 18.42 -15.24
N VAL A 180 -6.90 17.64 -14.37
CA VAL A 180 -7.82 16.56 -14.76
C VAL A 180 -9.24 16.89 -14.30
N GLN A 181 -10.22 16.76 -15.20
CA GLN A 181 -11.64 16.89 -14.87
C GLN A 181 -12.25 15.51 -14.69
N VAL A 182 -12.93 15.30 -13.56
CA VAL A 182 -13.64 14.04 -13.28
C VAL A 182 -14.77 13.83 -14.29
N VAL A 183 -14.81 12.63 -14.86
CA VAL A 183 -15.86 12.15 -15.76
C VAL A 183 -16.68 11.08 -15.03
N GLY A 184 -18.00 11.23 -15.05
CA GLY A 184 -18.94 10.27 -14.46
C GLY A 184 -19.42 10.66 -13.06
N ASP A 185 -19.79 9.66 -12.24
CA ASP A 185 -20.25 9.84 -10.87
C ASP A 185 -19.07 9.80 -9.90
N VAL A 186 -18.86 10.88 -9.15
CA VAL A 186 -17.80 10.99 -8.14
C VAL A 186 -17.86 9.93 -7.04
N ASN A 187 -18.98 9.22 -6.90
CA ASN A 187 -19.15 8.14 -5.93
C ASN A 187 -18.98 6.74 -6.55
N ASN A 188 -18.70 6.65 -7.85
CA ASN A 188 -18.48 5.39 -8.54
C ASN A 188 -17.01 5.19 -8.90
N MET A 189 -16.45 4.02 -8.57
CA MET A 189 -15.07 3.68 -8.92
C MET A 189 -14.85 3.57 -10.43
N ASP A 190 -15.88 3.23 -11.21
CA ASP A 190 -15.78 3.17 -12.67
C ASP A 190 -15.41 4.53 -13.28
N SER A 191 -15.81 5.62 -12.61
CA SER A 191 -15.51 6.98 -13.04
C SER A 191 -14.03 7.35 -12.96
N LEU A 192 -13.22 6.65 -12.16
CA LEU A 192 -11.77 6.79 -12.20
C LEU A 192 -11.21 6.35 -13.57
N TYR A 193 -11.65 5.20 -14.08
CA TYR A 193 -11.20 4.70 -15.36
C TYR A 193 -11.65 5.60 -16.52
N GLU A 194 -12.90 6.08 -16.47
CA GLU A 194 -13.43 7.03 -17.45
C GLU A 194 -12.65 8.34 -17.42
N THR A 195 -12.34 8.86 -16.23
CA THR A 195 -11.55 10.08 -16.03
C THR A 195 -10.15 9.95 -16.61
N VAL A 196 -9.45 8.85 -16.31
CA VAL A 196 -8.12 8.57 -16.86
C VAL A 196 -8.16 8.52 -18.39
N ARG A 197 -9.05 7.71 -18.97
CA ARG A 197 -9.11 7.54 -20.43
C ARG A 197 -9.53 8.82 -21.17
N ALA A 198 -10.39 9.63 -20.56
CA ALA A 198 -10.83 10.90 -21.14
C ALA A 198 -9.73 11.98 -21.13
N HIS A 199 -8.87 12.02 -20.11
CA HIS A 199 -7.77 12.99 -20.04
C HIS A 199 -6.54 12.56 -20.84
N PHE A 200 -6.10 11.32 -20.64
CA PHE A 200 -4.92 10.74 -21.28
C PHE A 200 -5.28 10.19 -22.67
N SER A 201 -5.61 8.91 -22.72
CA SER A 201 -6.01 8.20 -23.94
C SER A 201 -6.88 7.00 -23.59
N GLU A 202 -7.79 6.63 -24.49
CA GLU A 202 -8.52 5.36 -24.40
C GLU A 202 -7.58 4.14 -24.35
N ASP A 203 -6.37 4.28 -24.91
CA ASP A 203 -5.34 3.26 -24.95
C ASP A 203 -4.51 3.16 -23.65
N SER A 204 -4.84 3.97 -22.63
CA SER A 204 -4.13 3.96 -21.35
C SER A 204 -4.22 2.61 -20.63
N SER A 205 -3.09 2.13 -20.13
CA SER A 205 -2.96 0.83 -19.47
C SER A 205 -3.32 0.94 -17.99
N ILE A 206 -4.46 0.35 -17.61
CA ILE A 206 -4.91 0.20 -16.22
C ILE A 206 -5.03 -1.31 -15.94
N PRO A 207 -3.97 -1.96 -15.46
CA PRO A 207 -3.81 -3.41 -15.56
C PRO A 207 -4.42 -4.21 -14.41
N ASP A 208 -5.20 -5.25 -14.74
CA ASP A 208 -5.72 -6.24 -13.79
C ASP A 208 -4.64 -7.20 -13.28
N SER A 209 -4.92 -7.88 -12.17
CA SER A 209 -4.04 -8.91 -11.60
C SER A 209 -3.63 -9.98 -12.62
N GLY A 210 -2.34 -10.30 -12.67
CA GLY A 210 -1.78 -11.31 -13.58
C GLY A 210 -1.53 -10.84 -15.03
N THR A 211 -1.76 -9.58 -15.36
CA THR A 211 -1.47 -9.02 -16.68
C THR A 211 -0.03 -8.51 -16.81
N LEU A 212 0.45 -8.39 -18.05
CA LEU A 212 1.85 -8.09 -18.39
C LEU A 212 2.35 -6.77 -17.80
N TYR A 213 1.53 -5.72 -17.91
CA TYR A 213 1.89 -4.36 -17.51
C TYR A 213 1.50 -4.02 -16.07
N ARG A 214 1.15 -5.02 -15.24
CA ARG A 214 0.84 -4.80 -13.83
C ARG A 214 2.09 -4.57 -12.97
N GLY A 215 1.92 -3.74 -11.94
CA GLY A 215 2.93 -3.43 -10.93
C GLY A 215 3.91 -2.37 -11.42
N TYR A 216 4.90 -2.03 -10.58
CA TYR A 216 5.89 -1.00 -10.90
C TYR A 216 6.70 -1.35 -12.16
N GLY A 217 7.26 -2.56 -12.22
CA GLY A 217 7.98 -3.02 -13.42
C GLY A 217 7.09 -3.14 -14.65
N GLY A 218 5.82 -3.52 -14.51
CA GLY A 218 4.88 -3.61 -15.63
C GLY A 218 4.49 -2.24 -16.19
N SER A 219 4.26 -1.26 -15.32
CA SER A 219 4.01 0.13 -15.71
C SER A 219 5.20 0.72 -16.45
N LEU A 220 6.42 0.51 -15.93
CA LEU A 220 7.65 0.97 -16.60
C LEU A 220 7.84 0.25 -17.94
N ARG A 221 7.55 -1.05 -18.01
CA ARG A 221 7.60 -1.83 -19.25
C ARG A 221 6.62 -1.32 -20.30
N CYS A 222 5.43 -0.87 -19.90
CA CYS A 222 4.45 -0.28 -20.82
C CYS A 222 4.99 0.98 -21.51
N LEU A 223 5.72 1.83 -20.77
CA LEU A 223 6.48 2.96 -21.33
C LEU A 223 7.63 2.46 -22.21
N ALA A 224 8.46 1.55 -21.70
CA ALA A 224 9.66 1.08 -22.41
C ALA A 224 9.34 0.35 -23.73
N GLU A 225 8.23 -0.39 -23.82
CA GLU A 225 7.81 -1.09 -25.05
C GLU A 225 6.94 -0.23 -25.98
N HIS A 226 6.30 0.83 -25.49
CA HIS A 226 5.59 1.88 -26.26
C HIS A 226 4.79 1.39 -27.49
N THR A 227 4.09 0.25 -27.37
CA THR A 227 3.62 -0.55 -28.52
C THR A 227 2.63 0.12 -29.49
N LEU A 228 2.04 1.26 -29.14
CA LEU A 228 1.02 1.96 -29.93
C LEU A 228 1.49 3.32 -30.47
N GLY A 229 2.73 3.73 -30.21
CA GLY A 229 3.23 5.05 -30.57
C GLY A 229 4.74 5.20 -30.41
N ASP A 230 5.16 6.44 -30.20
CA ASP A 230 6.54 6.83 -29.87
C ASP A 230 6.68 6.90 -28.35
N ALA A 231 7.85 6.52 -27.80
CA ALA A 231 8.07 6.58 -26.36
C ALA A 231 7.85 7.97 -25.74
N THR A 232 7.99 9.04 -26.53
CA THR A 232 7.73 10.42 -26.11
C THR A 232 6.26 10.75 -25.84
N ASP A 233 5.33 9.89 -26.27
CA ASP A 233 3.90 10.02 -26.00
C ASP A 233 3.40 9.17 -24.81
N TYR A 234 4.30 8.44 -24.14
CA TYR A 234 3.98 7.57 -23.02
C TYR A 234 4.38 8.16 -21.66
N ILE A 235 3.61 7.84 -20.63
CA ILE A 235 3.87 8.21 -19.24
C ILE A 235 3.73 6.97 -18.36
N SER A 236 4.74 6.63 -17.58
CA SER A 236 4.62 5.59 -16.53
C SER A 236 4.49 6.22 -15.16
N PHE A 237 3.32 6.10 -14.55
CA PHE A 237 3.10 6.48 -13.16
C PHE A 237 3.57 5.37 -12.22
N ALA A 238 4.62 5.63 -11.45
CA ALA A 238 5.25 4.63 -10.59
C ALA A 238 5.95 5.27 -9.38
N LYS A 239 6.75 4.49 -8.64
CA LYS A 239 7.59 5.00 -7.55
C LYS A 239 8.94 5.50 -8.08
N ASP A 240 9.62 6.32 -7.30
CA ASP A 240 10.93 6.88 -7.65
C ASP A 240 12.08 5.87 -7.83
N PRO A 241 12.16 4.74 -7.12
CA PRO A 241 13.19 3.75 -7.44
C PRO A 241 12.81 2.83 -8.61
N THR A 242 11.70 3.05 -9.32
CA THR A 242 11.26 2.10 -10.36
C THR A 242 12.28 1.93 -11.49
N VAL A 243 12.94 3.00 -11.95
CA VAL A 243 13.99 2.87 -12.98
C VAL A 243 15.24 2.17 -12.42
N PRO A 244 15.83 2.61 -11.28
CA PRO A 244 16.94 1.88 -10.65
C PRO A 244 16.65 0.39 -10.36
N ASP A 245 15.45 0.08 -9.83
CA ASP A 245 15.06 -1.27 -9.40
C ASP A 245 14.95 -2.26 -10.56
N TYR A 246 14.55 -1.79 -11.75
CA TYR A 246 14.22 -2.66 -12.88
C TYR A 246 15.16 -2.53 -14.08
N CYS A 247 15.74 -1.35 -14.29
CA CYS A 247 16.58 -1.03 -15.44
C CYS A 247 17.97 -0.53 -15.03
N GLY A 248 18.32 -0.54 -13.75
CA GLY A 248 19.65 -0.16 -13.24
C GLY A 248 20.71 -1.24 -13.49
N ASP A 249 21.35 -1.73 -12.42
CA ASP A 249 22.55 -2.59 -12.52
C ASP A 249 22.31 -3.96 -13.17
N ASP A 250 21.13 -4.56 -12.96
CA ASP A 250 20.69 -5.81 -13.60
C ASP A 250 19.40 -5.57 -14.39
N PRO A 251 19.49 -4.94 -15.58
CA PRO A 251 18.33 -4.45 -16.30
C PRO A 251 17.49 -5.63 -16.82
N ARG A 252 16.18 -5.51 -16.70
CA ARG A 252 15.26 -6.45 -17.35
C ARG A 252 15.44 -6.39 -18.86
N SER A 253 15.20 -7.52 -19.51
CA SER A 253 15.43 -7.68 -20.96
C SER A 253 14.63 -6.73 -21.85
N TRP A 254 13.58 -6.08 -21.32
CA TRP A 254 12.71 -5.14 -22.04
C TRP A 254 13.05 -3.67 -21.80
N CYS A 255 14.03 -3.36 -20.93
CA CYS A 255 14.33 -1.98 -20.54
C CYS A 255 14.89 -1.13 -21.68
N PHE A 256 15.70 -1.73 -22.55
CA PHE A 256 16.49 -1.04 -23.57
C PHE A 256 16.23 -1.63 -24.95
N ASP A 257 14.94 -1.75 -25.28
CA ASP A 257 14.46 -2.16 -26.60
C ASP A 257 13.71 -0.99 -27.24
N GLY A 258 14.01 -0.67 -28.50
CA GLY A 258 13.34 0.40 -29.24
C GLY A 258 13.91 1.78 -28.96
N ASP A 259 13.09 2.70 -28.46
CA ASP A 259 13.43 4.11 -28.25
C ASP A 259 14.28 4.37 -26.99
N PHE A 260 14.57 3.36 -26.16
CA PHE A 260 15.41 3.47 -24.96
C PHE A 260 16.74 2.72 -25.15
N ASP A 261 17.87 3.39 -24.91
CA ASP A 261 19.22 2.82 -25.01
C ASP A 261 19.89 2.66 -23.63
N SER A 262 19.46 3.45 -22.64
CA SER A 262 20.05 3.50 -21.30
C SER A 262 19.08 4.03 -20.25
N THR A 263 19.49 4.01 -18.97
CA THR A 263 18.72 4.63 -17.88
C THR A 263 18.55 6.13 -18.04
N ASP A 264 19.45 6.80 -18.77
CA ASP A 264 19.42 8.25 -18.98
C ASP A 264 18.26 8.69 -19.88
N ASP A 265 17.66 7.75 -20.61
CA ASP A 265 16.50 8.00 -21.46
C ASP A 265 15.18 8.03 -20.66
N PHE A 266 15.21 7.59 -19.40
CA PHE A 266 14.10 7.74 -18.47
C PHE A 266 14.24 9.01 -17.66
N TYR A 267 13.22 9.87 -17.71
CA TYR A 267 13.20 11.12 -16.96
C TYR A 267 12.02 11.14 -15.98
N PRO A 268 12.26 11.37 -14.68
CA PRO A 268 11.18 11.61 -13.73
C PRO A 268 10.79 13.09 -13.79
N LEU A 269 9.52 13.37 -14.12
CA LEU A 269 8.98 14.72 -14.06
C LEU A 269 9.03 15.26 -12.63
N GLY A 270 9.30 16.56 -12.52
CA GLY A 270 9.69 17.25 -11.29
C GLY A 270 11.20 17.30 -11.07
N GLY A 271 11.97 16.53 -11.86
CA GLY A 271 13.42 16.41 -11.79
C GLY A 271 13.93 15.90 -10.43
N TYR A 272 15.23 15.64 -10.35
CA TYR A 272 15.91 15.47 -9.06
C TYR A 272 16.37 16.83 -8.55
N ASN A 273 16.05 17.14 -7.29
CA ASN A 273 16.67 18.25 -6.60
C ASN A 273 18.17 17.96 -6.45
N GLU A 274 19.03 18.76 -7.07
CA GLU A 274 20.48 18.55 -7.08
C GLU A 274 21.13 18.61 -5.67
N THR A 275 20.45 19.21 -4.70
CA THR A 275 20.95 19.36 -3.32
C THR A 275 20.46 18.26 -2.39
N THR A 276 19.17 17.89 -2.48
CA THR A 276 18.57 16.90 -1.57
C THR A 276 18.47 15.50 -2.18
N GLY A 277 18.59 15.38 -3.51
CA GLY A 277 18.33 14.14 -4.24
C GLY A 277 16.85 13.75 -4.29
N GLU A 278 15.95 14.60 -3.76
CA GLU A 278 14.51 14.32 -3.75
C GLU A 278 13.85 14.76 -5.06
N ILE A 279 12.81 14.03 -5.47
CA ILE A 279 12.01 14.35 -6.66
C ILE A 279 10.81 15.20 -6.23
N ASN A 280 10.50 16.25 -6.99
CA ASN A 280 9.21 16.95 -6.84
C ASN A 280 8.10 16.02 -7.35
N SER A 281 7.39 15.40 -6.41
CA SER A 281 6.53 14.24 -6.66
C SER A 281 5.05 14.57 -6.50
N PHE A 282 4.17 13.67 -6.93
CA PHE A 282 2.72 13.78 -6.69
C PHE A 282 2.32 13.54 -5.23
N GLY A 283 3.29 13.26 -4.36
CA GLY A 283 3.07 12.92 -2.97
C GLY A 283 3.85 11.69 -2.54
N LYS A 284 3.83 11.45 -1.23
CA LYS A 284 4.53 10.34 -0.59
C LYS A 284 3.56 9.18 -0.41
N ALA A 285 3.84 8.05 -1.06
CA ALA A 285 3.17 6.80 -0.75
C ALA A 285 3.83 6.20 0.49
N PRO A 286 3.10 6.02 1.60
CA PRO A 286 3.66 5.47 2.83
C PRO A 286 4.17 4.05 2.61
N SER A 287 5.30 3.70 3.25
CA SER A 287 5.69 2.30 3.42
C SER A 287 4.70 1.56 4.32
N HIS A 288 4.82 0.23 4.43
CA HIS A 288 3.94 -0.54 5.30
C HIS A 288 4.18 -0.14 6.77
N PRO A 289 3.15 0.38 7.46
CA PRO A 289 3.27 0.63 8.89
C PRO A 289 3.03 -0.62 9.73
N ILE A 290 3.63 -0.58 10.92
CA ILE A 290 3.29 -1.41 12.06
C ILE A 290 2.14 -0.73 12.80
N MET A 291 0.97 -1.33 12.69
CA MET A 291 -0.29 -0.83 13.20
C MET A 291 -0.61 -1.46 14.55
N TYR A 292 -1.26 -0.70 15.44
CA TYR A 292 -1.80 -1.19 16.70
C TYR A 292 -3.17 -0.58 16.99
N ASN A 293 -3.93 -1.22 17.88
CA ASN A 293 -5.17 -0.68 18.41
C ASN A 293 -4.93 -0.08 19.82
N PRO A 294 -5.06 1.24 20.01
CA PRO A 294 -4.77 1.90 21.31
C PRO A 294 -5.73 1.47 22.44
N THR A 295 -6.79 0.72 22.13
CA THR A 295 -7.67 0.11 23.13
C THR A 295 -7.00 -1.06 23.87
N TYR A 296 -6.13 -1.80 23.19
CA TYR A 296 -5.51 -3.03 23.70
C TYR A 296 -4.01 -2.86 23.94
N PHE A 297 -3.33 -2.04 23.12
CA PHE A 297 -1.90 -1.83 23.21
C PHE A 297 -1.59 -0.45 23.80
N THR A 298 -0.98 -0.41 24.98
CA THR A 298 -0.85 0.85 25.73
C THR A 298 0.30 1.71 25.19
N PRO A 299 0.33 3.02 25.48
CA PRO A 299 1.47 3.87 25.12
C PRO A 299 2.81 3.39 25.69
N GLY A 300 2.80 2.68 26.82
CA GLY A 300 4.01 2.08 27.40
C GLY A 300 4.51 0.91 26.57
N ASP A 301 3.60 0.09 26.05
CA ASP A 301 3.94 -1.07 25.21
C ASP A 301 4.43 -0.61 23.83
N VAL A 302 3.83 0.47 23.29
CA VAL A 302 4.31 1.13 22.07
C VAL A 302 5.74 1.63 22.23
N GLU A 303 6.07 2.27 23.37
CA GLU A 303 7.42 2.75 23.62
C GLU A 303 8.44 1.60 23.77
N LEU A 304 8.03 0.51 24.41
CA LEU A 304 8.85 -0.70 24.55
C LEU A 304 9.14 -1.31 23.18
N LEU A 305 8.12 -1.44 22.33
CA LEU A 305 8.24 -1.93 20.96
C LEU A 305 9.15 -1.02 20.11
N ARG A 306 8.96 0.30 20.19
CA ARG A 306 9.80 1.28 19.48
C ARG A 306 11.26 1.17 19.91
N SER A 307 11.51 1.08 21.22
CA SER A 307 12.87 0.89 21.76
C SER A 307 13.54 -0.40 21.27
N ALA A 308 12.78 -1.49 21.11
CA ALA A 308 13.28 -2.73 20.54
C ALA A 308 13.68 -2.53 19.07
N PHE A 309 12.82 -1.93 18.24
CA PHE A 309 13.16 -1.64 16.85
C PHE A 309 14.33 -0.65 16.69
N GLU A 310 14.45 0.35 17.57
CA GLU A 310 15.63 1.22 17.59
C GLU A 310 16.93 0.45 17.84
N THR A 311 16.89 -0.54 18.73
CA THR A 311 18.02 -1.43 18.99
C THR A 311 18.34 -2.30 17.78
N MET A 312 17.31 -2.86 17.14
CA MET A 312 17.45 -3.68 15.92
C MET A 312 18.07 -2.90 14.76
N ASN A 313 17.72 -1.63 14.58
CA ASN A 313 18.34 -0.77 13.56
C ASN A 313 19.84 -0.51 13.78
N GLY A 314 20.36 -0.80 14.98
CA GLY A 314 21.72 -0.46 15.39
C GLY A 314 22.79 -1.49 15.02
N ASN A 315 22.44 -2.64 14.46
CA ASN A 315 23.40 -3.72 14.21
C ASN A 315 23.03 -4.64 13.02
N ASP A 316 24.05 -5.15 12.32
CA ASP A 316 23.91 -5.92 11.08
C ASP A 316 23.15 -7.24 11.24
N ASP A 317 23.28 -7.90 12.40
CA ASP A 317 22.60 -9.18 12.67
C ASP A 317 21.08 -8.97 12.74
N ASP A 318 20.62 -7.93 13.45
CA ASP A 318 19.21 -7.59 13.55
C ASP A 318 18.64 -7.02 12.23
N LEU A 319 19.42 -6.24 11.47
CA LEU A 319 19.03 -5.80 10.13
C LEU A 319 18.82 -6.98 9.19
N THR A 320 19.61 -8.05 9.33
CA THR A 320 19.41 -9.28 8.55
C THR A 320 18.08 -9.95 8.90
N ILE A 321 17.66 -9.92 10.18
CA ILE A 321 16.34 -10.44 10.59
C ILE A 321 15.22 -9.60 9.94
N LEU A 322 15.33 -8.27 9.95
CA LEU A 322 14.34 -7.39 9.32
C LEU A 322 14.24 -7.62 7.81
N GLU A 323 15.37 -7.77 7.13
CA GLU A 323 15.41 -8.03 5.69
C GLU A 323 14.83 -9.42 5.36
N ASP A 324 15.23 -10.46 6.10
CA ASP A 324 14.77 -11.83 5.85
C ASP A 324 13.25 -12.00 6.13
N VAL A 325 12.76 -11.40 7.21
CA VAL A 325 11.37 -11.59 7.68
C VAL A 325 10.40 -10.61 7.03
N LEU A 326 10.75 -9.32 7.00
CA LEU A 326 9.88 -8.24 6.55
C LEU A 326 10.25 -7.71 5.14
N GLY A 327 11.40 -8.10 4.59
CA GLY A 327 11.88 -7.55 3.31
C GLY A 327 12.22 -6.07 3.41
N THR A 328 12.73 -5.63 4.57
CA THR A 328 13.07 -4.23 4.83
C THR A 328 14.48 -4.09 5.42
N PRO A 329 15.26 -3.10 4.97
CA PRO A 329 16.61 -2.86 5.48
C PRO A 329 16.62 -2.16 6.85
N GLY A 330 15.45 -1.86 7.44
CA GLY A 330 15.33 -1.18 8.72
C GLY A 330 13.91 -0.74 9.04
N ILE A 331 13.68 -0.22 10.24
CA ILE A 331 12.38 0.29 10.69
C ILE A 331 12.52 1.76 11.07
N THR A 332 11.66 2.63 10.55
CA THR A 332 11.60 4.03 11.01
C THR A 332 10.57 4.16 12.12
N ILE A 333 11.00 4.65 13.28
CA ILE A 333 10.08 5.04 14.35
C ILE A 333 9.31 6.29 13.89
N THR A 334 8.00 6.18 13.85
CA THR A 334 7.10 7.22 13.36
C THR A 334 5.73 7.08 14.04
N ASP A 335 4.83 8.03 13.77
CA ASP A 335 3.46 8.04 14.27
C ASP A 335 2.44 8.20 13.12
N THR A 336 1.16 8.13 13.48
CA THR A 336 0.06 8.24 12.52
C THR A 336 0.12 9.55 11.72
N GLU A 337 0.28 10.69 12.40
CA GLU A 337 0.26 12.00 11.75
C GLU A 337 1.43 12.14 10.77
N SER A 338 2.64 11.77 11.21
CA SER A 338 3.88 11.92 10.43
C SER A 338 4.00 10.96 9.26
N HIS A 339 3.41 9.75 9.36
CA HIS A 339 3.56 8.72 8.33
C HIS A 339 2.47 8.76 7.26
N ILE A 340 1.21 8.96 7.66
CA ILE A 340 0.06 8.78 6.76
C ILE A 340 -0.90 9.98 6.73
N GLY A 341 -0.67 10.99 7.56
CA GLY A 341 -1.57 12.15 7.71
C GLY A 341 -1.87 12.86 6.39
N ASP A 342 -0.86 13.05 5.55
CA ASP A 342 -1.02 13.74 4.26
C ASP A 342 -1.53 12.81 3.13
N TYR A 343 -1.43 11.49 3.32
CA TYR A 343 -1.80 10.51 2.29
C TYR A 343 -3.31 10.52 2.01
N GLY A 344 -4.14 10.63 3.06
CA GLY A 344 -5.60 10.70 2.93
C GLY A 344 -6.06 11.92 2.13
N ASN A 345 -5.52 13.09 2.48
CA ASN A 345 -5.81 14.34 1.78
C ASN A 345 -5.40 14.27 0.31
N ALA A 346 -4.26 13.65 0.01
CA ALA A 346 -3.76 13.53 -1.36
C ALA A 346 -4.63 12.66 -2.28
N ILE A 347 -5.45 11.77 -1.72
CA ILE A 347 -6.30 10.85 -2.51
C ILE A 347 -7.79 11.15 -2.41
N GLU A 348 -8.23 12.11 -1.58
CA GLU A 348 -9.66 12.34 -1.31
C GLU A 348 -10.47 12.77 -2.54
N ASP A 349 -9.81 13.46 -3.48
CA ASP A 349 -10.41 13.93 -4.73
C ASP A 349 -10.53 12.84 -5.80
N VAL A 350 -10.00 11.64 -5.56
CA VAL A 350 -10.10 10.50 -6.49
C VAL A 350 -11.56 10.01 -6.55
N PRO A 351 -12.20 9.98 -7.74
CA PRO A 351 -13.60 9.56 -7.85
C PRO A 351 -13.80 8.12 -7.39
N GLY A 352 -14.86 7.89 -6.61
CA GLY A 352 -15.25 6.59 -6.09
C GLY A 352 -14.43 6.10 -4.90
N ILE A 353 -13.33 6.77 -4.53
CA ILE A 353 -12.43 6.28 -3.47
C ILE A 353 -13.16 6.22 -2.12
N ALA A 354 -13.88 7.29 -1.74
CA ALA A 354 -14.62 7.34 -0.48
C ALA A 354 -15.68 6.22 -0.38
N ALA A 355 -16.39 5.96 -1.48
CA ALA A 355 -17.40 4.90 -1.54
C ALA A 355 -16.76 3.50 -1.45
N TYR A 356 -15.65 3.27 -2.17
CA TYR A 356 -14.89 2.03 -2.13
C TYR A 356 -14.36 1.72 -0.73
N LEU A 357 -13.79 2.72 -0.07
CA LEU A 357 -13.27 2.61 1.29
C LEU A 357 -14.40 2.29 2.28
N ASN A 358 -15.54 2.97 2.16
CA ASN A 358 -16.70 2.71 2.99
C ASN A 358 -17.30 1.30 2.77
N ASP A 359 -17.38 0.82 1.52
CA ASP A 359 -17.81 -0.56 1.24
C ASP A 359 -16.87 -1.60 1.85
N LYS A 360 -15.55 -1.39 1.77
CA LYS A 360 -14.55 -2.28 2.38
C LYS A 360 -14.69 -2.37 3.90
N VAL A 361 -15.03 -1.27 4.56
CA VAL A 361 -15.30 -1.21 6.00
C VAL A 361 -16.57 -1.99 6.36
N ASN A 362 -17.62 -1.84 5.55
CA ASN A 362 -18.89 -2.55 5.78
C ASN A 362 -18.81 -4.06 5.48
N LYS A 363 -17.95 -4.48 4.55
CA LYS A 363 -17.72 -5.90 4.26
C LYS A 363 -16.88 -6.60 5.32
N THR A 364 -15.85 -5.93 5.86
CA THR A 364 -15.08 -6.49 6.99
C THR A 364 -15.95 -6.70 8.23
N THR A 365 -16.96 -5.85 8.47
CA THR A 365 -17.91 -6.02 9.59
C THR A 365 -19.01 -7.05 9.33
N SER A 366 -19.35 -7.32 8.06
CA SER A 366 -20.44 -8.24 7.69
C SER A 366 -19.99 -9.69 7.52
N ASP A 367 -18.80 -9.91 6.94
CA ASP A 367 -18.29 -11.27 6.66
C ASP A 367 -17.86 -12.01 7.95
N ASP A 368 -17.63 -11.29 9.06
CA ASP A 368 -17.29 -11.88 10.37
C ASP A 368 -18.51 -12.15 11.28
N SER A 369 -19.70 -11.73 10.86
CA SER A 369 -20.96 -12.05 11.57
C SER A 369 -21.48 -13.48 11.28
N GLY A 370 -20.75 -14.25 10.48
CA GLY A 370 -21.13 -15.57 9.98
C GLY A 370 -20.78 -16.78 10.86
N SER A 371 -20.13 -16.61 12.02
CA SER A 371 -19.77 -17.74 12.89
C SER A 371 -19.83 -17.45 14.40
N ASN A 372 -21.03 -17.14 14.90
CA ASN A 372 -21.57 -17.73 16.14
C ASN A 372 -22.94 -17.13 16.46
N THR A 373 -24.00 -17.77 15.95
CA THR A 373 -25.33 -17.54 16.52
C THR A 373 -25.44 -18.26 17.87
N ILE A 374 -24.98 -17.61 18.95
CA ILE A 374 -25.54 -17.85 20.27
C ILE A 374 -26.55 -16.74 20.56
N LEU A 375 -27.79 -17.15 20.47
CA LEU A 375 -29.00 -16.42 20.79
C LEU A 375 -28.97 -15.96 22.26
N TYR A 376 -28.72 -14.67 22.50
CA TYR A 376 -29.25 -14.01 23.69
C TYR A 376 -29.99 -12.73 23.30
N ALA A 377 -31.28 -12.75 23.64
CA ALA A 377 -32.25 -11.75 23.30
C ALA A 377 -32.05 -10.44 24.10
N GLY A 378 -32.23 -9.32 23.40
CA GLY A 378 -32.86 -8.14 23.99
C GLY A 378 -32.03 -6.88 24.08
N GLY A 379 -32.20 -5.99 23.10
CA GLY A 379 -32.28 -4.55 23.35
C GLY A 379 -31.12 -3.69 22.88
N ALA A 380 -31.37 -2.97 21.79
CA ALA A 380 -30.84 -1.65 21.44
C ALA A 380 -29.34 -1.49 21.12
N VAL A 381 -29.01 -1.63 19.83
CA VAL A 381 -27.94 -0.83 19.21
C VAL A 381 -28.49 -0.24 17.90
N ALA A 382 -29.01 0.97 18.00
CA ALA A 382 -29.45 1.78 16.86
C ALA A 382 -29.11 3.24 17.17
N ALA A 383 -27.81 3.57 17.16
CA ALA A 383 -27.30 4.95 17.10
C ALA A 383 -25.76 4.92 17.04
N LEU A 384 -25.18 4.78 15.84
CA LEU A 384 -23.77 5.14 15.60
C LEU A 384 -23.48 5.46 14.12
N ALA A 385 -24.32 5.02 13.18
CA ALA A 385 -24.12 5.26 11.75
C ALA A 385 -24.39 6.69 11.23
N LEU A 386 -24.68 7.68 12.09
CA LEU A 386 -25.02 9.06 11.66
C LEU A 386 -23.98 10.12 11.99
N VAL A 387 -22.92 9.78 12.74
CA VAL A 387 -21.96 10.80 13.20
C VAL A 387 -20.81 11.00 12.20
N THR A 388 -20.34 9.96 11.52
CA THR A 388 -19.22 10.03 10.57
C THR A 388 -19.55 10.83 9.31
N GLY A 389 -20.74 10.65 8.71
CA GLY A 389 -21.15 11.43 7.53
C GLY A 389 -21.34 12.94 7.81
N ALA A 390 -21.63 13.33 9.04
CA ALA A 390 -21.81 14.73 9.43
C ALA A 390 -20.48 15.46 9.69
N ILE A 391 -19.43 14.72 10.07
CA ILE A 391 -18.08 15.29 10.26
C ILE A 391 -17.47 15.65 8.88
N PHE A 392 -17.64 14.78 7.88
CA PHE A 392 -17.14 14.99 6.53
C PHE A 392 -17.75 16.22 5.83
N ILE A 393 -19.07 16.43 5.98
CA ILE A 393 -19.76 17.60 5.38
C ILE A 393 -19.38 18.92 6.09
N ARG A 394 -19.00 18.86 7.38
CA ARG A 394 -18.76 20.07 8.16
C ARG A 394 -17.36 20.66 7.94
N ASN A 395 -16.35 19.84 7.64
CA ASN A 395 -15.01 20.33 7.30
C ASN A 395 -14.94 20.94 5.89
N SER A 396 -15.62 20.35 4.90
CA SER A 396 -15.65 20.88 3.51
C SER A 396 -16.22 22.31 3.41
N ASN A 397 -17.19 22.67 4.25
CA ASN A 397 -17.82 23.99 4.22
C ASN A 397 -17.05 25.10 4.94
N SER A 398 -16.02 24.78 5.73
CA SER A 398 -15.32 25.80 6.53
C SER A 398 -14.20 26.52 5.77
N ASN A 399 -13.82 26.04 4.57
CA ASN A 399 -12.75 26.63 3.75
C ASN A 399 -13.23 27.44 2.53
N LYS A 400 -14.53 27.77 2.43
CA LYS A 400 -15.09 28.47 1.24
C LYS A 400 -15.73 29.84 1.47
N ASN A 401 -15.40 30.57 2.54
CA ASN A 401 -15.94 31.92 2.72
C ASN A 401 -14.93 32.89 3.34
N ILE A 402 -14.02 33.48 2.55
CA ILE A 402 -13.67 34.90 2.61
C ILE A 402 -13.14 35.32 1.22
N GLU A 403 -13.96 35.99 0.42
CA GLU A 403 -13.63 37.24 -0.31
C GLU A 403 -14.66 37.53 -1.42
N THR A 404 -15.53 38.50 -1.13
CA THR A 404 -16.31 39.41 -2.02
C THR A 404 -17.26 40.12 -1.05
N GLU A 405 -17.41 41.44 -0.94
CA GLU A 405 -17.16 42.62 -1.77
C GLU A 405 -17.12 43.82 -0.81
N SER A 406 -16.36 44.88 -1.14
CA SER A 406 -16.87 46.25 -0.96
C SER A 406 -16.08 47.23 -1.83
N GLU A 407 -16.60 47.52 -3.03
CA GLU A 407 -16.48 48.86 -3.62
C GLU A 407 -17.46 49.79 -2.86
N ASP A 408 -17.01 50.94 -2.35
CA ASP A 408 -17.10 52.22 -3.10
C ASP A 408 -16.96 53.49 -2.21
N VAL A 409 -16.27 54.49 -2.79
CA VAL A 409 -16.25 55.96 -2.60
C VAL A 409 -16.21 56.61 -1.18
N SER A 410 -15.16 57.40 -0.92
CA SER A 410 -15.25 58.89 -0.86
C SER A 410 -13.90 59.60 -0.59
N ASP A 411 -13.39 60.23 -1.65
CA ASP A 411 -12.98 61.64 -1.77
C ASP A 411 -12.57 62.43 -0.49
N GLN A 412 -11.31 62.92 -0.43
CA GLN A 412 -11.01 64.35 -0.26
C GLN A 412 -9.50 64.69 -0.29
N SER A 413 -9.20 65.72 -1.10
CA SER A 413 -8.02 66.62 -1.20
C SER A 413 -6.71 66.12 -1.78
#